data_AF-A0A2A9D0E4-F1
#
_entry.id   AF-A0A2A9D0E4-F1
#
_cell.length_a   1.000
_cell.length_b   1.000
_cell.length_c   1.000
_cell.angle_alpha   90.00
_cell.angle_beta   90.00
_cell.angle_gamma   90.00
#
_symmetry.space_group_name_H-M   'P 1'
#
loop_
_entity.id
_entity.type
_entity.pdbx_description
1 polymer ?
#
loop_
_entity_poly.entity_id
_entity_poly.type
_entity_poly.pdbx_seq_one_letter_code
_entity_poly.pdbx_strand_id
1 'polypeptide(L)'
;MSTGRRRRYSGALLLSLGLASCSDGPFGVTCSTIGCSSTLTVEVIGDPESVGELRLCDQRFCSLEPGETRAYGDSSRPGWGGPTGDGESWTFTVFYGDLSVEIEDHQGSVMKRVAIDPEWVRVGGTEACGGPMEATVQVEV
;
A
#
# COMPACT_ATOMS: atom_id res chain seq x y z
N MET A 1 -30.14 40.60 55.40
CA MET A 1 -29.97 39.21 54.93
C MET A 1 -30.24 39.19 53.42
N SER A 2 -29.20 39.03 52.60
CA SER A 2 -29.32 38.92 51.14
C SER A 2 -28.37 37.82 50.69
N THR A 3 -28.92 36.69 50.26
CA THR A 3 -28.19 35.51 49.80
C THR A 3 -28.06 35.53 48.28
N GLY A 4 -26.92 36.02 47.77
CA GLY A 4 -26.55 35.94 46.36
C GLY A 4 -25.89 34.60 46.03
N ARG A 5 -26.60 33.76 45.27
CA ARG A 5 -26.21 32.39 44.89
C ARG A 5 -25.04 32.40 43.89
N ARG A 6 -24.01 31.60 44.17
CA ARG A 6 -22.73 31.54 43.44
C ARG A 6 -22.88 31.00 42.01
N ARG A 7 -22.22 31.67 41.07
CA ARG A 7 -21.86 31.23 39.71
C ARG A 7 -21.09 29.89 39.76
N ARG A 8 -21.48 28.93 38.92
CA ARG A 8 -20.64 27.79 38.50
C ARG A 8 -20.87 27.53 37.01
N TYR A 9 -20.16 28.27 36.18
CA TYR A 9 -19.71 27.82 34.84
C TYR A 9 -18.30 27.23 35.07
N SER A 10 -17.79 26.21 34.40
CA SER A 10 -18.06 25.72 33.06
C SER A 10 -17.77 24.22 33.05
N GLY A 11 -18.60 23.47 32.33
CA GLY A 11 -18.39 22.05 32.08
C GLY A 11 -17.05 21.78 31.39
N ALA A 12 -16.50 20.61 31.69
CA ALA A 12 -15.24 20.10 31.19
C ALA A 12 -15.18 20.15 29.65
N LEU A 13 -14.14 20.83 29.13
CA LEU A 13 -13.78 20.78 27.72
C LEU A 13 -13.06 19.45 27.47
N LEU A 14 -13.82 18.42 27.07
CA LEU A 14 -13.26 17.16 26.59
C LEU A 14 -12.63 17.40 25.22
N LEU A 15 -11.30 17.49 25.18
CA LEU A 15 -10.48 17.51 23.97
C LEU A 15 -10.59 16.16 23.27
N SER A 16 -11.46 16.06 22.26
CA SER A 16 -11.52 14.92 21.34
C SER A 16 -10.29 14.91 20.42
N LEU A 17 -9.38 13.97 20.65
CA LEU A 17 -8.30 13.62 19.70
C LEU A 17 -8.95 13.04 18.43
N GLY A 18 -8.94 13.81 17.33
CA GLY A 18 -9.34 13.31 16.02
C GLY A 18 -8.25 12.43 15.43
N LEU A 19 -8.46 11.11 15.43
CA LEU A 19 -7.68 10.18 14.60
C LEU A 19 -8.13 10.37 13.15
N ALA A 20 -7.19 10.69 12.26
CA ALA A 20 -7.45 10.89 10.84
C ALA A 20 -7.87 9.55 10.19
N SER A 21 -9.12 9.46 9.71
CA SER A 21 -9.62 8.32 8.91
C SER A 21 -9.67 8.69 7.43
N CYS A 22 -9.34 7.75 6.54
CA CYS A 22 -9.73 7.85 5.14
C CYS A 22 -11.26 7.70 5.04
N SER A 23 -11.97 8.80 4.78
CA SER A 23 -13.43 8.87 4.75
C SER A 23 -13.94 8.82 3.31
N ASP A 24 -14.09 7.63 2.74
CA ASP A 24 -14.72 7.42 1.42
C ASP A 24 -15.66 6.21 1.43
N GLY A 25 -16.56 6.14 2.43
CA GLY A 25 -17.63 5.15 2.49
C GLY A 25 -19.01 5.83 2.52
N PRO A 26 -20.02 5.39 1.73
CA PRO A 26 -21.32 6.08 1.60
C PRO A 26 -22.22 6.04 2.84
N PHE A 27 -21.80 5.43 3.96
CA PHE A 27 -22.65 5.19 5.13
C PHE A 27 -22.06 5.66 6.48
N GLY A 28 -21.07 6.55 6.51
CA GLY A 28 -20.52 7.06 7.78
C GLY A 28 -19.76 6.01 8.60
N VAL A 29 -19.23 4.98 7.94
CA VAL A 29 -18.36 3.97 8.53
C VAL A 29 -16.95 4.54 8.72
N THR A 30 -16.44 4.47 9.95
CA THR A 30 -15.06 4.85 10.29
C THR A 30 -14.15 3.64 10.09
N CYS A 31 -13.46 3.59 8.95
CA CYS A 31 -12.58 2.48 8.61
C CYS A 31 -11.14 2.75 9.07
N SER A 32 -10.54 1.77 9.72
CA SER A 32 -9.12 1.82 10.09
C SER A 32 -8.26 1.80 8.82
N THR A 33 -7.22 2.65 8.74
CA THR A 33 -6.29 2.71 7.59
C THR A 33 -5.62 1.37 7.24
N ILE A 34 -5.60 0.42 8.18
CA ILE A 34 -5.03 -0.94 8.04
C ILE A 34 -5.69 -1.75 6.89
N GLY A 35 -6.83 -1.30 6.33
CA GLY A 35 -7.49 -1.96 5.21
C GLY A 35 -7.25 -1.38 3.81
N CYS A 36 -6.38 -0.36 3.65
CA CYS A 36 -6.21 0.34 2.37
C CYS A 36 -5.05 -0.15 1.51
N SER A 37 -4.21 -1.05 2.02
CA SER A 37 -3.14 -1.67 1.24
C SER A 37 -3.49 -3.11 0.87
N SER A 38 -3.09 -3.49 -0.33
CA SER A 38 -3.20 -4.84 -0.88
C SER A 38 -1.82 -5.45 -1.02
N THR A 39 -1.75 -6.77 -1.09
CA THR A 39 -0.50 -7.51 -1.25
C THR A 39 -0.51 -8.24 -2.58
N LEU A 40 0.50 -7.95 -3.41
CA LEU A 40 0.72 -8.65 -4.68
C LEU A 40 1.93 -9.56 -4.53
N THR A 41 1.75 -10.85 -4.81
CA THR A 41 2.85 -11.79 -4.95
C THR A 41 3.10 -12.06 -6.42
N VAL A 42 4.37 -11.94 -6.83
CA VAL A 42 4.84 -12.24 -8.18
C VAL A 42 5.70 -13.49 -8.10
N GLU A 43 5.29 -14.53 -8.80
CA GLU A 43 6.03 -15.78 -8.94
C GLU A 43 6.77 -15.79 -10.28
N VAL A 44 8.07 -16.06 -10.24
CA VAL A 44 8.91 -16.13 -11.45
C VAL A 44 8.96 -17.56 -11.95
N ILE A 45 8.64 -17.75 -13.24
CA ILE A 45 8.68 -19.05 -13.91
C ILE A 45 9.77 -19.03 -14.98
N GLY A 46 10.51 -20.14 -15.12
CA GLY A 46 11.61 -20.26 -16.08
C GLY A 46 12.96 -20.35 -15.36
N ASP A 47 13.78 -19.31 -15.49
CA ASP A 47 15.10 -19.20 -14.87
C ASP A 47 15.15 -18.08 -13.81
N PRO A 48 14.62 -18.31 -12.60
CA PRO A 48 14.58 -17.31 -11.54
C PRO A 48 15.97 -16.90 -11.04
N GLU A 49 17.01 -17.71 -11.25
CA GLU A 49 18.39 -17.38 -10.86
C GLU A 49 18.96 -16.22 -11.70
N SER A 50 18.44 -16.02 -12.91
CA SER A 50 18.82 -14.91 -13.77
C SER A 50 18.28 -13.54 -13.31
N VAL A 51 17.23 -13.55 -12.47
CA VAL A 51 16.59 -12.34 -11.96
C VAL A 51 17.42 -11.76 -10.82
N GLY A 52 17.91 -10.54 -11.02
CA GLY A 52 18.54 -9.75 -9.96
C GLY A 52 17.52 -9.00 -9.11
N GLU A 53 16.53 -8.40 -9.76
CA GLU A 53 15.53 -7.54 -9.11
C GLU A 53 14.19 -7.58 -9.85
N LEU A 54 13.08 -7.48 -9.10
CA LEU A 54 11.76 -7.20 -9.66
C LEU A 54 11.24 -5.85 -9.19
N ARG A 55 10.79 -5.03 -10.14
CA ARG A 55 10.17 -3.74 -9.82
C ARG A 55 8.71 -3.73 -10.25
N LEU A 56 7.86 -3.21 -9.37
CA LEU A 56 6.46 -2.96 -9.69
C LEU A 56 6.30 -1.55 -10.20
N CYS A 57 5.82 -1.39 -11.43
CA CYS A 57 5.69 -0.11 -12.10
C CYS A 57 4.24 0.26 -12.40
N ASP A 58 3.91 1.53 -12.25
CA ASP A 58 2.74 2.16 -12.86
C ASP A 58 3.12 2.86 -14.19
N GLN A 59 2.20 3.65 -14.75
CA GLN A 59 2.43 4.37 -16.02
C GLN A 59 3.56 5.42 -15.94
N ARG A 60 4.02 5.80 -14.75
CA ARG A 60 4.96 6.91 -14.51
C ARG A 60 6.21 6.50 -13.76
N PHE A 61 6.12 5.55 -12.83
CA PHE A 61 7.17 5.23 -11.87
C PHE A 61 7.21 3.75 -11.49
N CYS A 62 8.40 3.28 -11.08
CA CYS A 62 8.62 1.94 -10.54
C CYS A 62 8.92 1.98 -9.04
N SER A 63 8.57 0.91 -8.33
CA SER A 63 8.86 0.69 -6.91
C SER A 63 10.33 0.89 -6.62
N LEU A 64 10.67 1.29 -5.39
CA LEU A 64 12.06 1.41 -4.97
C LEU A 64 12.77 0.05 -4.96
N GLU A 65 14.09 0.06 -4.79
CA GLU A 65 14.85 -1.17 -4.54
C GLU A 65 14.55 -1.71 -3.12
N PRO A 66 14.79 -3.01 -2.87
CA PRO A 66 14.65 -3.60 -1.54
C PRO A 66 15.47 -2.85 -0.51
N GLY A 67 14.82 -2.44 0.58
CA GLY A 67 15.46 -1.69 1.67
C GLY A 67 15.66 -0.19 1.40
N GLU A 68 15.37 0.30 0.20
CA GLU A 68 15.39 1.73 -0.07
C GLU A 68 14.12 2.41 0.46
N THR A 69 14.30 3.52 1.18
CA THR A 69 13.19 4.31 1.71
C THR A 69 13.16 5.67 1.02
N ARG A 70 11.97 6.10 0.63
CA ARG A 70 11.78 7.43 0.05
C ARG A 70 12.13 8.53 1.05
N ALA A 71 12.88 9.54 0.60
CA ALA A 71 13.05 10.77 1.36
C ALA A 71 11.71 11.48 1.58
N TYR A 72 11.48 11.97 2.80
CA TYR A 72 10.27 12.71 3.13
C TYR A 72 10.13 13.95 2.23
N GLY A 73 8.98 14.09 1.55
CA GLY A 73 8.67 15.22 0.69
C GLY A 73 9.15 15.12 -0.76
N ASP A 74 9.90 14.07 -1.14
CA ASP A 74 10.05 13.75 -2.56
C ASP A 74 8.65 13.40 -3.11
N SER A 75 8.35 13.80 -4.34
CA SER A 75 7.12 13.42 -5.08
C SER A 75 7.45 12.72 -6.40
N SER A 76 8.73 12.61 -6.74
CA SER A 76 9.28 12.22 -8.04
C SER A 76 9.47 10.72 -8.21
N ARG A 77 9.07 9.93 -7.22
CA ARG A 77 9.10 8.47 -7.18
C ARG A 77 7.77 7.97 -6.57
N PRO A 78 7.36 6.71 -6.76
CA PRO A 78 6.13 6.24 -6.14
C PRO A 78 6.34 6.10 -4.63
N GLY A 79 5.26 6.18 -3.86
CA GLY A 79 5.28 5.91 -2.43
C GLY A 79 5.40 4.41 -2.08
N TRP A 80 5.58 3.55 -3.09
CA TRP A 80 5.72 2.12 -2.91
C TRP A 80 7.15 1.82 -2.45
N GLY A 81 7.27 1.12 -1.32
CA GLY A 81 8.53 0.51 -0.93
C GLY A 81 8.97 -0.53 -1.95
N GLY A 82 10.23 -0.94 -1.90
CA GLY A 82 10.69 -2.08 -2.66
C GLY A 82 10.01 -3.38 -2.25
N PRO A 83 10.09 -4.42 -3.07
CA PRO A 83 9.55 -5.71 -2.72
C PRO A 83 10.27 -6.34 -1.53
N THR A 84 9.64 -7.36 -0.97
CA THR A 84 10.27 -8.35 -0.09
C THR A 84 10.30 -9.70 -0.81
N GLY A 85 11.34 -10.49 -0.58
CA GLY A 85 11.57 -11.76 -1.28
C GLY A 85 12.70 -11.63 -2.29
N ASP A 86 12.99 -12.71 -3.00
CA ASP A 86 14.06 -12.79 -4.00
C ASP A 86 13.76 -13.90 -5.02
N GLY A 87 14.41 -13.80 -6.19
CA GLY A 87 14.47 -14.81 -7.25
C GLY A 87 13.10 -15.35 -7.71
N GLU A 88 12.58 -16.32 -6.98
CA GLU A 88 11.37 -17.08 -7.29
C GLU A 88 10.08 -16.38 -6.88
N SER A 89 10.10 -15.60 -5.79
CA SER A 89 8.87 -15.03 -5.22
C SER A 89 9.12 -13.65 -4.62
N TRP A 90 8.39 -12.67 -5.13
CA TRP A 90 8.52 -11.27 -4.75
C TRP A 90 7.17 -10.73 -4.30
N THR A 91 7.13 -10.03 -3.17
CA THR A 91 5.90 -9.52 -2.57
C THR A 91 5.94 -7.99 -2.50
N PHE A 92 4.87 -7.37 -2.99
CA PHE A 92 4.71 -5.93 -3.04
C PHE A 92 3.49 -5.48 -2.22
N THR A 93 3.60 -4.32 -1.58
CA THR A 93 2.45 -3.61 -1.02
C THR A 93 1.91 -2.62 -2.05
N VAL A 94 0.66 -2.79 -2.44
CA VAL A 94 0.00 -2.05 -3.52
C VAL A 94 -1.19 -1.28 -2.98
N PHE A 95 -1.40 -0.05 -3.44
CA PHE A 95 -2.55 0.77 -3.03
C PHE A 95 -3.63 0.84 -4.13
N TYR A 96 -3.21 1.06 -5.38
CA TYR A 96 -4.08 1.15 -6.57
C TYR A 96 -3.22 1.33 -7.82
N GLY A 97 -3.79 1.07 -9.00
CA GLY A 97 -3.22 1.47 -10.29
C GLY A 97 -3.17 0.34 -11.31
N ASP A 98 -2.94 0.72 -12.57
CA ASP A 98 -2.53 -0.22 -13.62
C ASP A 98 -1.08 -0.65 -13.35
N LEU A 99 -0.83 -1.95 -13.31
CA LEU A 99 0.45 -2.48 -12.85
C LEU A 99 1.21 -3.17 -13.99
N SER A 100 2.52 -3.05 -13.93
CA SER A 100 3.45 -3.85 -14.71
C SER A 100 4.63 -4.30 -13.85
N VAL A 101 5.20 -5.45 -14.16
CA VAL A 101 6.41 -5.97 -13.54
C VAL A 101 7.57 -5.72 -14.49
N GLU A 102 8.59 -5.04 -14.01
CA GLU A 102 9.89 -4.92 -14.66
C GLU A 102 10.85 -5.94 -14.02
N ILE A 103 11.49 -6.73 -14.88
CA ILE A 103 12.44 -7.76 -14.51
C ILE A 103 13.82 -7.26 -14.90
N GLU A 104 14.73 -7.18 -13.93
CA GLU A 104 16.11 -6.76 -14.13
C GLU A 104 17.08 -7.90 -13.80
N ASP A 105 18.20 -7.95 -14.51
CA ASP A 105 19.30 -8.87 -14.18
C ASP A 105 20.14 -8.36 -12.98
N HIS A 106 21.11 -9.15 -12.55
CA HIS A 106 22.03 -8.81 -11.46
C HIS A 106 22.91 -7.57 -11.71
N GLN A 107 22.88 -7.00 -12.92
CA GLN A 107 23.59 -5.79 -13.29
C GLN A 107 22.67 -4.57 -13.38
N GLY A 108 21.37 -4.74 -13.08
CA GLY A 108 20.34 -3.70 -13.22
C GLY A 108 19.91 -3.46 -14.66
N SER A 109 20.21 -4.38 -15.59
CA SER A 109 19.73 -4.28 -16.96
C SER A 109 18.31 -4.86 -17.05
N VAL A 110 17.39 -4.08 -17.61
CA VAL A 110 16.01 -4.53 -17.84
C VAL A 110 16.00 -5.66 -18.86
N MET A 111 15.58 -6.84 -18.40
CA MET A 111 15.36 -8.01 -19.25
C MET A 111 14.00 -7.90 -19.96
N LYS A 112 12.97 -7.50 -19.21
CA LYS A 112 11.57 -7.47 -19.70
C LYS A 112 10.70 -6.58 -18.83
N ARG A 113 9.63 -6.05 -19.43
CA ARG A 113 8.53 -5.40 -18.71
C ARG A 113 7.20 -6.01 -19.14
N VAL A 114 6.38 -6.43 -18.18
CA VAL A 114 5.14 -7.19 -18.40
C VAL A 114 3.97 -6.47 -17.74
N ALA A 115 2.97 -6.06 -18.50
CA ALA A 115 1.71 -5.59 -17.93
C ALA A 115 0.98 -6.76 -17.27
N ILE A 116 0.46 -6.56 -16.06
CA ILE A 116 -0.23 -7.59 -15.29
C ILE A 116 -1.65 -7.14 -14.96
N ASP A 117 -2.58 -8.09 -14.89
CA ASP A 117 -3.96 -7.87 -14.46
C ASP A 117 -4.27 -8.84 -13.31
N PRO A 118 -3.93 -8.48 -12.05
CA PRO A 118 -4.04 -9.41 -10.93
C PRO A 118 -5.49 -9.70 -10.56
N GLU A 119 -5.79 -10.98 -10.34
CA GLU A 119 -7.09 -11.40 -9.80
C GLU A 119 -7.14 -11.17 -8.28
N TRP A 120 -7.65 -10.01 -7.87
CA TRP A 120 -7.69 -9.61 -6.47
C TRP A 120 -8.77 -10.35 -5.66
N VAL A 121 -8.34 -11.00 -4.58
CA VAL A 121 -9.20 -11.67 -3.61
C VAL A 121 -9.18 -10.93 -2.29
N ARG A 122 -10.36 -10.66 -1.71
CA ARG A 122 -10.46 -10.05 -0.38
C ARG A 122 -10.13 -11.07 0.69
N VAL A 123 -9.15 -10.77 1.54
CA VAL A 123 -8.69 -11.65 2.62
C VAL A 123 -9.04 -11.15 4.02
N GLY A 124 -9.60 -9.94 4.12
CA GLY A 124 -10.06 -9.38 5.39
C GLY A 124 -10.95 -8.16 5.22
N GLY A 125 -11.22 -7.47 6.33
CA GLY A 125 -12.08 -6.29 6.36
C GLY A 125 -13.58 -6.61 6.23
N THR A 126 -14.37 -5.60 5.94
CA THR A 126 -15.83 -5.73 5.78
C THR A 126 -16.25 -5.22 4.41
N GLU A 127 -17.41 -5.65 3.91
CA GLU A 127 -17.93 -5.13 2.64
C GLU A 127 -18.10 -3.60 2.67
N ALA A 128 -18.46 -3.04 3.83
CA ALA A 128 -18.69 -1.60 4.00
C ALA A 128 -17.40 -0.75 3.99
N CYS A 129 -16.27 -1.32 4.42
CA CYS A 129 -14.99 -0.61 4.52
C CYS A 129 -13.99 -0.98 3.41
N GLY A 130 -14.33 -1.95 2.57
CA GLY A 130 -13.32 -2.71 1.87
C GLY A 130 -12.42 -3.46 2.86
N GLY A 131 -11.33 -4.00 2.35
CA GLY A 131 -10.36 -4.71 3.16
C GLY A 131 -9.13 -5.06 2.36
N PRO A 132 -8.10 -5.60 3.04
CA PRO A 132 -6.91 -6.06 2.36
C PRO A 132 -7.28 -7.05 1.26
N MET A 133 -6.69 -6.83 0.10
CA MET A 133 -6.80 -7.72 -1.04
C MET A 133 -5.45 -8.40 -1.25
N GLU A 134 -5.47 -9.64 -1.69
CA GLU A 134 -4.30 -10.39 -2.11
C GLU A 134 -4.47 -10.85 -3.55
N ALA A 135 -3.38 -10.88 -4.31
CA ALA A 135 -3.34 -11.47 -5.63
C ALA A 135 -1.97 -12.11 -5.86
N THR A 136 -1.97 -13.19 -6.66
CA THR A 136 -0.75 -13.81 -7.15
C THR A 136 -0.74 -13.75 -8.67
N VAL A 137 0.39 -13.37 -9.25
CA VAL A 137 0.61 -13.40 -10.70
C VAL A 137 1.89 -14.16 -11.01
N GLN A 138 1.93 -14.80 -12.17
CA GLN A 138 3.11 -15.48 -12.68
C GLN A 138 3.71 -14.68 -13.83
N VAL A 139 5.04 -14.52 -13.81
CA VAL A 139 5.79 -13.88 -14.89
C VAL A 139 6.88 -14.81 -15.38
N GLU A 140 6.99 -14.90 -16.71
CA GLU A 140 8.01 -15.73 -17.36
C GLU A 140 9.24 -14.90 -17.71
N VAL A 141 10.40 -15.47 -17.39
CA VAL A 141 11.74 -14.98 -17.72
C VAL A 141 12.33 -15.81 -18.85
#